data_AF-A0A260ZVA0-F1
#
_entry.id   AF-A0A260ZVA0-F1
#
_cell.length_a   1.000
_cell.length_b   1.000
_cell.length_c   1.000
_cell.angle_alpha   90.00
_cell.angle_beta   90.00
_cell.angle_gamma   90.00
#
_symmetry.space_group_name_H-M   'P 1'
#
loop_
_entity.id
_entity.type
_entity.pdbx_description
1 polymer ?
#
loop_
_entity_poly.entity_id
_entity_poly.type
_entity_poly.pdbx_seq_one_letter_code
_entity_poly.pdbx_strand_id
1 'polypeptide(L)'
;MGLAKMPSAFGLTGEAKGYFPYLYNHPDNYDKVLTTLPSKEYYSPDFMGASKREEFEEWYEENYNTPFDLYTEMERYCLSDVRILRLTLVAFIEVSEFFNI
;
A
#
# COMPACT_ATOMS: atom_id res chain seq x y z
N MET A 1 1.20 -6.26 -14.33
CA MET A 1 1.21 -6.75 -12.92
C MET A 1 0.87 -5.58 -12.00
N GLY A 2 0.08 -5.77 -10.95
CA GLY A 2 -0.15 -4.71 -9.96
C GLY A 2 1.01 -4.60 -8.96
N LEU A 3 1.29 -3.41 -8.43
CA LEU A 3 2.42 -3.15 -7.54
C LEU A 3 2.48 -4.10 -6.31
N ALA A 4 1.32 -4.40 -5.71
CA ALA A 4 1.22 -5.36 -4.60
C ALA A 4 1.73 -6.77 -4.92
N LYS A 5 1.80 -7.16 -6.20
CA LYS A 5 2.28 -8.49 -6.62
C LYS A 5 3.78 -8.50 -6.95
N MET A 6 4.43 -7.34 -7.02
CA MET A 6 5.83 -7.27 -7.41
C MET A 6 6.77 -7.90 -6.38
N PRO A 7 6.60 -7.69 -5.05
CA PRO A 7 7.48 -8.33 -4.07
C PRO A 7 7.53 -9.85 -4.21
N SER A 8 6.38 -10.51 -4.29
CA SER A 8 6.33 -11.97 -4.44
C SER A 8 6.82 -12.44 -5.82
N ALA A 9 6.51 -11.72 -6.90
CA ALA A 9 6.95 -12.09 -8.24
C ALA A 9 8.48 -11.99 -8.44
N PHE A 10 9.15 -11.11 -7.70
CA PHE A 10 10.59 -10.88 -7.78
C PHE A 10 11.37 -11.39 -6.56
N GLY A 11 10.71 -12.11 -5.64
CA GLY A 11 11.36 -12.66 -4.45
C GLY A 11 11.87 -11.61 -3.45
N LEU A 12 11.29 -10.40 -3.44
CA LEU A 12 11.65 -9.35 -2.51
C LEU A 12 11.09 -9.69 -1.12
N THR A 13 11.98 -9.81 -0.13
CA THR A 13 11.60 -10.11 1.26
C THR A 13 11.39 -8.83 2.08
N GLY A 14 10.38 -8.83 2.95
CA GLY A 14 10.08 -7.71 3.84
C GLY A 14 9.32 -6.53 3.20
N GLU A 15 9.01 -6.61 1.91
CA GLU A 15 8.24 -5.58 1.20
C GLU A 15 6.80 -6.05 0.97
N ALA A 16 5.83 -5.27 1.42
CA ALA A 16 4.42 -5.48 1.15
C ALA A 16 3.73 -4.14 0.92
N LYS A 17 2.85 -4.08 -0.08
CA LYS A 17 2.06 -2.88 -0.33
C LYS A 17 0.94 -2.79 0.70
N GLY A 18 0.92 -1.72 1.49
CA GLY A 18 -0.15 -1.47 2.47
C GLY A 18 -1.46 -0.99 1.85
N TYR A 19 -2.40 -0.59 2.72
CA TYR A 19 -3.69 -0.01 2.36
C TYR A 19 -3.69 1.50 2.58
N PHE A 20 -4.30 2.26 1.67
CA PHE A 20 -4.41 3.72 1.77
C PHE A 20 -5.87 4.17 1.51
N PRO A 21 -6.41 5.11 2.30
CA PRO A 21 -7.78 5.58 2.15
C PRO A 21 -7.88 6.64 1.03
N TYR A 22 -7.89 6.20 -0.22
CA TYR A 22 -7.85 7.10 -1.40
C TYR A 22 -8.92 8.18 -1.39
N LEU A 23 -10.14 7.84 -0.98
CA LEU A 23 -11.26 8.80 -0.97
C LEU A 23 -11.17 9.80 0.19
N TYR A 24 -10.31 9.54 1.19
CA TYR A 24 -10.07 10.46 2.30
C TYR A 24 -9.11 11.59 1.93
N ASN A 25 -8.32 11.40 0.86
CA ASN A 25 -7.44 12.43 0.31
C ASN A 25 -8.24 13.53 -0.40
N HIS A 26 -8.84 14.41 0.41
CA HIS A 26 -9.63 15.55 0.00
C HIS A 26 -9.21 16.79 0.82
N PRO A 27 -9.16 18.01 0.24
CA PRO A 27 -8.72 19.22 0.94
C PRO A 27 -9.42 19.44 2.29
N ASP A 28 -10.70 19.09 2.40
CA ASP A 28 -11.47 19.18 3.65
C ASP A 28 -10.90 18.35 4.81
N ASN A 29 -9.97 17.43 4.54
CA ASN A 29 -9.37 16.53 5.53
C ASN A 29 -7.89 16.79 5.79
N TYR A 30 -7.27 17.76 5.10
CA TYR A 30 -5.81 17.95 5.14
C TYR A 30 -5.30 18.40 6.52
N ASP A 31 -6.09 19.19 7.23
CA ASP A 31 -5.74 19.69 8.58
C ASP A 31 -6.30 18.82 9.72
N LYS A 32 -6.77 17.60 9.42
CA LYS A 32 -7.39 16.71 10.40
C LYS A 32 -6.43 15.59 10.82
N VAL A 33 -6.32 15.41 12.13
CA VAL A 33 -5.74 14.21 12.75
C VAL A 33 -6.87 13.41 13.37
N LEU A 34 -6.97 12.14 12.99
CA LEU A 34 -7.94 11.19 13.56
C LEU A 34 -7.29 10.38 14.66
N THR A 35 -8.08 10.00 15.67
CA THR A 35 -7.65 9.05 16.72
C THR A 35 -7.72 7.59 16.30
N THR A 36 -8.32 7.31 15.15
CA THR A 36 -8.53 5.99 14.55
C THR A 36 -8.24 6.08 13.04
N LEU A 37 -8.23 4.93 12.35
CA LEU A 37 -8.28 4.93 10.89
C LEU A 37 -9.56 5.62 10.37
N PRO A 38 -9.52 6.20 9.16
CA PRO A 38 -10.73 6.61 8.45
C PRO A 38 -11.67 5.42 8.24
N SER A 39 -12.97 5.70 8.09
CA SER A 39 -13.96 4.66 7.78
C SER A 39 -13.54 3.80 6.57
N LYS A 40 -13.82 2.50 6.63
CA LYS A 40 -13.44 1.53 5.59
C LYS A 40 -13.87 1.90 4.17
N GLU A 41 -14.97 2.63 4.02
CA GLU A 41 -15.48 3.11 2.73
C GLU A 41 -14.45 4.00 2.01
N TYR A 42 -13.61 4.72 2.76
CA TYR A 42 -12.56 5.55 2.19
C TYR A 42 -11.46 4.76 1.47
N TYR A 43 -11.35 3.46 1.73
CA TYR A 43 -10.41 2.53 1.10
C TYR A 43 -10.99 1.85 -0.15
N SER A 44 -12.26 2.12 -0.50
CA SER A 44 -12.93 1.57 -1.67
C SER A 44 -12.96 0.01 -1.73
N PRO A 45 -13.40 -0.67 -0.65
CA PRO A 45 -13.38 -2.14 -0.55
C PRO A 45 -14.23 -2.84 -1.62
N ASP A 46 -15.24 -2.18 -2.17
CA ASP A 46 -16.08 -2.73 -3.24
C ASP A 46 -15.34 -2.92 -4.57
N PHE A 47 -14.19 -2.28 -4.74
CA PHE A 47 -13.31 -2.47 -5.89
C PHE A 47 -12.19 -3.49 -5.63
N MET A 48 -12.15 -4.08 -4.43
CA MET A 48 -11.22 -5.16 -4.09
C MET A 48 -11.80 -6.50 -4.54
N GLY A 49 -10.95 -7.39 -5.06
CA GLY A 49 -11.33 -8.79 -5.27
C GLY A 49 -11.55 -9.50 -3.93
N ALA A 50 -12.38 -10.55 -3.90
CA ALA A 50 -12.84 -11.20 -2.67
C ALA A 50 -11.72 -11.51 -1.66
N SER A 51 -10.64 -12.19 -2.07
CA SER A 51 -9.52 -12.52 -1.18
C SER A 51 -8.77 -11.28 -0.65
N LYS A 52 -8.59 -10.25 -1.47
CA LYS A 52 -7.97 -8.99 -1.01
C LYS A 52 -8.86 -8.21 -0.05
N ARG A 53 -10.18 -8.35 -0.21
CA ARG A 53 -11.16 -7.72 0.67
C ARG A 53 -11.12 -8.37 2.05
N GLU A 54 -11.01 -9.68 2.12
CA GLU A 54 -10.83 -10.43 3.39
C GLU A 54 -9.55 -10.00 4.10
N GLU A 55 -8.40 -9.99 3.40
CA GLU A 55 -7.13 -9.49 3.95
C GLU A 55 -7.23 -8.03 4.44
N PHE A 56 -7.97 -7.19 3.71
CA PHE A 56 -8.21 -5.81 4.11
C PHE A 56 -9.07 -5.70 5.37
N GLU A 57 -10.14 -6.50 5.46
CA GLU A 57 -11.05 -6.49 6.62
C GLU A 57 -10.29 -6.92 7.89
N GLU A 58 -9.47 -7.97 7.81
CA GLU A 58 -8.59 -8.39 8.93
C GLU A 58 -7.61 -7.27 9.34
N TRP A 59 -6.88 -6.72 8.37
CA TRP A 59 -5.95 -5.62 8.62
C TRP A 59 -6.65 -4.41 9.24
N TYR A 60 -7.85 -4.05 8.74
CA TYR A 60 -8.58 -2.89 9.21
C TYR A 60 -9.00 -3.05 10.67
N GLU A 61 -9.55 -4.20 11.06
CA GLU A 61 -9.97 -4.47 12.44
C GLU A 61 -8.77 -4.45 13.42
N GLU A 62 -7.63 -5.03 13.02
CA GLU A 62 -6.40 -5.02 13.83
C GLU A 62 -5.84 -3.61 14.03
N ASN A 63 -5.97 -2.75 13.03
CA ASN A 63 -5.31 -1.44 13.00
C ASN A 63 -6.28 -0.27 13.27
N TYR A 64 -7.58 -0.51 13.44
CA TYR A 64 -8.61 0.54 13.53
C TYR A 64 -8.29 1.62 14.56
N ASN A 65 -7.74 1.25 15.71
CA ASN A 65 -7.41 2.18 16.79
C ASN A 65 -6.09 2.94 16.59
N THR A 66 -5.45 2.81 15.43
CA THR A 66 -4.22 3.55 15.10
C THR A 66 -4.57 4.99 14.72
N PRO A 67 -3.92 6.00 15.33
CA PRO A 67 -4.10 7.38 14.91
C PRO A 67 -3.72 7.58 13.44
N PHE A 68 -4.47 8.44 12.75
CA PHE A 68 -4.27 8.69 11.33
C PHE A 68 -4.06 10.19 11.08
N ASP A 69 -2.92 10.51 10.47
CA ASP A 69 -2.60 11.82 9.92
C ASP A 69 -2.39 11.64 8.41
N LEU A 70 -3.17 12.37 7.60
CA LEU A 70 -3.20 12.14 6.16
C LEU A 70 -1.84 12.39 5.50
N TYR A 71 -1.15 13.46 5.87
CA TYR A 71 0.13 13.80 5.27
C TYR A 71 1.21 12.76 5.60
N THR A 72 1.28 12.37 6.87
CA THR A 72 2.23 11.35 7.36
C THR A 72 1.99 10.00 6.68
N GLU A 73 0.73 9.55 6.63
CA GLU A 73 0.40 8.27 6.01
C GLU A 73 0.55 8.30 4.49
N MET A 74 0.25 9.43 3.84
CA MET A 74 0.47 9.59 2.39
C MET A 74 1.96 9.55 2.05
N GLU A 75 2.81 10.25 2.80
CA GLU A 75 4.25 10.19 2.61
C GLU A 75 4.77 8.76 2.79
N ARG A 76 4.40 8.10 3.90
CA ARG A 76 4.79 6.71 4.18
C ARG A 76 4.38 5.78 3.04
N TYR A 77 3.14 5.91 2.57
CA TYR A 77 2.60 5.08 1.50
C TYR A 77 3.34 5.28 0.18
N CYS A 78 3.55 6.54 -0.24
CA CYS A 78 4.27 6.85 -1.46
C CYS A 78 5.73 6.38 -1.41
N LEU A 79 6.41 6.56 -0.28
CA LEU A 79 7.79 6.09 -0.09
C LEU A 79 7.87 4.55 -0.20
N SER A 80 6.92 3.84 0.41
CA SER A 80 6.82 2.37 0.30
C SER A 80 6.62 1.93 -1.16
N ASP A 81 5.69 2.57 -1.88
CA ASP A 81 5.40 2.24 -3.28
C ASP A 81 6.62 2.45 -4.19
N VAL A 82 7.30 3.60 -4.06
CA VAL A 82 8.50 3.91 -4.84
C VAL A 82 9.64 2.95 -4.50
N ARG A 83 9.76 2.57 -3.23
CA ARG A 83 10.76 1.58 -2.80
C ARG A 83 10.51 0.21 -3.43
N ILE A 84 9.26 -0.27 -3.44
CA ILE A 84 8.89 -1.52 -4.11
C ILE A 84 9.27 -1.45 -5.59
N LEU A 85 8.86 -0.39 -6.30
CA LEU A 85 9.19 -0.19 -7.71
C LEU A 85 10.71 -0.22 -7.96
N ARG A 86 11.48 0.50 -7.14
CA ARG A 86 12.94 0.55 -7.24
C ARG A 86 13.56 -0.83 -7.06
N LEU A 87 13.18 -1.55 -6.00
CA LEU A 87 13.74 -2.87 -5.71
C LEU A 87 13.38 -3.88 -6.80
N THR A 88 12.15 -3.83 -7.31
CA THR A 88 11.71 -4.65 -8.44
C THR A 88 12.52 -4.35 -9.69
N LEU A 89 12.78 -3.08 -10.00
CA LEU A 89 13.60 -2.71 -11.15
C LEU A 89 15.05 -3.22 -11.01
N VAL A 90 15.65 -3.11 -9.83
CA VAL A 90 16.99 -3.65 -9.55
C VAL A 90 17.01 -5.16 -9.77
N ALA A 91 16.06 -5.90 -9.18
CA ALA A 91 15.96 -7.36 -9.35
C ALA A 91 15.75 -7.75 -10.82
N PHE A 92 14.95 -6.99 -11.57
CA PHE A 92 14.77 -7.22 -13.00
C PHE A 92 16.08 -7.05 -13.77
N ILE A 93 16.84 -5.98 -13.52
CA ILE A 93 18.13 -5.71 -14.18
C ILE A 93 19.13 -6.84 -13.89
N GLU A 94 19.27 -7.24 -12.62
CA GLU A 94 20.18 -8.34 -12.22
C GLU A 94 19.84 -9.65 -12.95
N VAL A 95 18.55 -9.97 -13.07
CA VAL A 95 18.09 -11.14 -13.83
C VAL A 95 18.40 -10.98 -15.32
N SER A 96 18.14 -9.81 -15.91
CA SER A 96 18.40 -9.56 -17.34
C SER A 96 19.89 -9.66 -17.69
N GLU A 97 20.77 -9.08 -16.87
CA GLU A 97 22.22 -9.17 -17.05
C GLU A 97 22.72 -10.61 -16.93
N PHE A 98 22.18 -11.40 -15.99
CA PHE A 98 22.50 -12.82 -15.86
C PHE A 98 22.16 -13.61 -17.13
N PHE A 99 21.06 -13.26 -17.81
CA PHE A 99 20.62 -13.94 -19.03
C PHE A 99 21.15 -13.31 -20.33
N ASN A 100 21.94 -12.23 -20.26
CA ASN A 100 22.53 -11.54 -21.42
C ASN A 100 21.52 -11.20 -22.53
N ILE A 101 20.30 -10.81 -22.12
CA ILE A 101 19.21 -10.36 -23.00
C ILE A 101 19.17 -8.84 -23.06
#